data_AF-A3CVM6-F1
#
_entry.id   AF-A3CVM6-F1
#
_cell.length_a   1.000
_cell.length_b   1.000
_cell.length_c   1.000
_cell.angle_alpha   90.00
_cell.angle_beta   90.00
_cell.angle_gamma   90.00
#
_symmetry.space_group_name_H-M   'P 1'
#
loop_
_entity.id
_entity.type
_entity.pdbx_description
1 polymer ?
#
loop_
_entity_poly.entity_id
_entity_poly.type
_entity_poly.pdbx_seq_one_letter_code
_entity_poly.pdbx_strand_id
1 'polypeptide(L)' 'MNVLVRTPDGVEEVREVDSEWVIPGDVLDDGSVVLELRDELSDDDYLAIGLYD' A
#
# COMPACT_ATOMS: atom_id res chain seq x y z
N MET A 1 7.69 6.28 -3.61
CA MET A 1 7.23 5.08 -2.88
C MET A 1 5.71 4.96 -3.00
N ASN A 2 5.19 3.80 -3.38
CA ASN A 2 3.76 3.54 -3.44
C ASN A 2 3.29 2.83 -2.18
N VAL A 3 2.03 3.05 -1.78
CA VAL A 3 1.39 2.34 -0.68
C VAL A 3 0.00 1.91 -1.08
N LEU A 4 -0.38 0.68 -0.74
CA LEU A 4 -1.77 0.24 -0.80
C LEU A 4 -2.46 0.76 0.45
N VAL A 5 -3.55 1.51 0.27
CA VAL A 5 -4.34 2.05 1.37
C VAL A 5 -5.78 1.58 1.24
N ARG A 6 -6.46 1.45 2.38
CA ARG A 6 -7.90 1.26 2.45
C ARG A 6 -8.57 2.52 2.96
N THR A 7 -9.44 3.10 2.15
CA THR A 7 -10.22 4.27 2.53
C THR A 7 -11.25 3.90 3.62
N PRO A 8 -11.75 4.88 4.37
CA PRO A 8 -12.84 4.64 5.33
C PRO A 8 -14.13 4.11 4.68
N ASP A 9 -14.31 4.33 3.37
CA ASP A 9 -15.40 3.75 2.58
C ASP A 9 -15.18 2.26 2.24
N GLY A 10 -14.01 1.72 2.62
CA GLY A 10 -13.63 0.32 2.42
C GLY A 10 -13.00 0.03 1.07
N VAL A 11 -12.70 1.05 0.27
CA VAL A 11 -12.08 0.93 -1.07
C VAL A 11 -10.56 0.82 -0.93
N GLU A 12 -9.95 -0.09 -1.68
CA GLU A 12 -8.50 -0.30 -1.69
C GLU A 12 -7.88 0.41 -2.91
N GLU A 13 -6.92 1.31 -2.67
CA GLU A 13 -6.31 2.13 -3.71
C GLU A 13 -4.79 2.23 -3.49
N VAL A 14 -4.02 2.28 -4.59
CA VAL A 14 -2.58 2.52 -4.53
C VAL A 14 -2.32 4.02 -4.62
N ARG A 15 -1.52 4.57 -3.70
CA ARG A 15 -1.14 5.99 -3.67
C ARG A 15 0.36 6.15 -3.58
N GLU A 16 0.90 7.10 -4.33
CA GLU A 16 2.27 7.56 -4.11
C GLU A 16 2.33 8.43 -2.85
N VAL A 17 3.30 8.14 -2.01
CA VAL A 17 3.64 8.92 -0.81
C VAL A 17 5.12 9.27 -0.84
N ASP A 18 5.42 10.52 -0.51
CA ASP A 18 6.80 11.04 -0.39
C ASP A 18 7.46 10.71 0.96
N SER A 19 6.79 9.94 1.82
CA SER A 19 7.25 9.71 3.19
C SER A 19 8.04 8.40 3.32
N GLU A 20 9.33 8.52 3.64
CA GLU A 20 10.21 7.41 4.07
C GLU A 20 9.79 6.77 5.42
N TRP A 21 8.71 7.26 6.04
CA TRP A 21 8.27 6.94 7.40
C TRP A 21 6.84 6.37 7.48
N VAL A 22 6.32 5.85 6.38
CA VAL A 22 5.00 5.18 6.37
C VAL A 22 5.20 3.67 6.60
N ILE A 23 4.37 3.07 7.46
CA ILE A 23 4.44 1.65 7.83
C ILE A 23 3.04 1.03 7.66
N PRO A 24 2.91 -0.25 7.27
CA PRO A 24 1.61 -0.93 7.26
C PRO A 24 0.93 -0.86 8.63
N GLY A 25 -0.35 -0.55 8.64
CA GLY A 25 -1.17 -0.33 9.82
C GLY A 25 -1.28 1.14 10.26
N ASP A 26 -0.50 2.04 9.65
CA ASP A 26 -0.61 3.47 9.91
C ASP A 26 -1.90 4.07 9.31
N VAL A 27 -2.40 5.15 9.91
CA VAL A 27 -3.60 5.85 9.44
C VAL A 27 -3.17 7.21 8.88
N LEU A 28 -3.39 7.39 7.58
CA LEU A 28 -3.13 8.65 6.88
C LEU A 28 -4.10 9.74 7.32
N ASP A 29 -3.76 10.99 7.01
CA ASP A 29 -4.51 12.20 7.41
C ASP A 29 -5.98 12.19 6.90
N ASP A 30 -6.24 11.51 5.79
CA ASP A 30 -7.58 11.33 5.19
C ASP A 30 -8.40 10.20 5.85
N GLY A 31 -7.88 9.58 6.92
CA GLY A 31 -8.48 8.43 7.59
C GLY A 31 -8.30 7.09 6.86
N SER A 32 -7.47 7.07 5.81
CA SER A 32 -7.13 5.86 5.08
C SER A 32 -6.07 5.04 5.81
N VAL A 33 -6.23 3.72 5.85
CA VAL A 33 -5.30 2.81 6.54
C VAL A 33 -4.31 2.22 5.56
N VAL A 34 -3.02 2.27 5.87
CA VAL A 34 -1.95 1.67 5.08
C VAL A 34 -2.00 0.16 5.24
N LEU A 35 -2.18 -0.57 4.15
CA LEU A 35 -2.21 -2.04 4.14
C LEU A 35 -0.85 -2.62 3.77
N GLU A 36 -0.19 -2.04 2.77
CA GLU A 36 1.07 -2.56 2.21
C GLU A 36 1.93 -1.42 1.71
N LEU A 37 3.25 -1.55 1.92
CA LEU A 37 4.25 -0.70 1.29
C LEU A 37 4.67 -1.32 -0.04
N ARG A 38 4.39 -0.62 -1.14
CA ARG A 38 4.86 -0.96 -2.48
C ARG A 38 6.03 -0.05 -2.83
N ASP A 39 7.22 -0.47 -2.40
CA ASP A 39 8.42 0.15 -2.94
C ASP A 39 8.50 -0.15 -4.44
N GLU A 40 8.99 0.80 -5.20
CA GLU A 40 9.23 0.73 -6.65
C GLU A 40 10.38 -0.22 -6.98
N LEU A 41 10.33 -1.45 -6.44
CA LEU A 41 11.05 -2.58 -6.98
C LEU A 41 10.47 -2.81 -8.39
N SER A 42 11.18 -2.19 -9.34
CA SER A 42 11.34 -2.53 -10.74
C SER A 42 10.48 -3.70 -11.20
N ASP A 43 9.76 -3.50 -12.31
CA ASP A 43 8.93 -4.39 -13.16
C ASP A 43 9.25 -5.92 -13.24
N ASP A 44 10.29 -6.43 -12.56
CA ASP A 44 10.76 -7.82 -12.50
C ASP A 44 10.13 -8.69 -11.39
N ASP A 45 9.41 -8.16 -10.39
CA ASP A 45 8.79 -8.97 -9.32
C ASP A 45 7.33 -9.37 -9.66
N TYR A 46 7.15 -10.04 -10.79
CA TYR A 46 5.90 -10.72 -11.19
C TYR A 46 5.54 -11.95 -10.33
N LEU A 47 5.97 -12.02 -9.06
CA LEU A 47 5.90 -13.24 -8.28
C LEU A 47 5.69 -12.96 -6.78
N ALA A 48 4.44 -12.70 -6.37
CA ALA A 48 3.82 -13.29 -5.17
C ALA A 48 2.69 -12.42 -4.60
N ILE A 49 1.50 -12.45 -5.22
CA ILE A 49 0.26 -12.69 -4.46
C ILE A 49 -0.62 -13.60 -5.32
N GLY A 50 -0.10 -14.81 -5.58
CA GLY A 50 -0.89 -15.92 -6.08
C GLY A 50 -1.52 -16.64 -4.89
N LEU A 51 -2.86 -16.69 -4.92
CA LEU A 51 -3.71 -17.75 -4.40
C LEU A 51 -3.51 -18.17 -2.93
N TYR A 52 -4.51 -17.80 -2.12
CA TYR A 52 -4.91 -18.56 -0.94
C TYR A 52 -4.95 -20.07 -1.26
N ASP A 53 -4.29 -20.90 -0.45
CA ASP A 53 -4.53 -22.35 -0.32
C ASP A 53 -5.53 -22.61 0.81
#